data_AF-K2NYK9-F1
#
_entry.id   AF-K2NYK9-F1
#
_cell.length_a   1.000
_cell.length_b   1.000
_cell.length_c   1.000
_cell.angle_alpha   90.00
_cell.angle_beta   90.00
_cell.angle_gamma   90.00
#
_symmetry.space_group_name_H-M   'P 1'
#
loop_
_entity.id
_entity.type
_entity.pdbx_description
1 polymer ?
#
loop_
_entity_poly.entity_id
_entity_poly.type
_entity_poly.pdbx_seq_one_letter_code
_entity_poly.pdbx_strand_id
1 'polypeptide(L)'
;MENTQLKIKELCPNQYLEIIKFYWEFDADPLEFRNTPKRVKTKYEIAQPELNNIIQSYSKLTFYFHCKNCNSFEFNEVNSQSAFNKLLREYNSPRDIFKCKHCKKLDYLEIQRKQEIDRQKTLLRLDKAVNEQRWKNLNSFQYKLLDHCISKNFKELQKHYWSKLGKDHYKKLFQELHSLAALDLILLETDTNNYYVIDYAVCHRLKENFAYNPPVKEKSTSTESKFDNIQSLKFKLPVNKRKKHPDDPTHTGATTFSERIIIEPGIEYSFALWERSNDNLYLVLVPTEEIYPSPKVSSLSVKPIHIQEGIRNFMDSINPNSIDW
;
A
#
# COMPACT_ATOMS: atom_id res chain seq x y z
N MET A 1 -12.82 -2.53 -42.89
CA MET A 1 -13.54 -1.27 -43.18
C MET A 1 -14.46 -1.58 -44.34
N GLU A 2 -15.72 -1.15 -44.26
CA GLU A 2 -16.73 -1.56 -45.24
C GLU A 2 -17.59 -0.37 -45.66
N ASN A 3 -18.12 -0.48 -46.89
CA ASN A 3 -19.15 0.40 -47.43
C ASN A 3 -18.79 1.90 -47.40
N THR A 4 -17.58 2.23 -47.87
CA THR A 4 -17.13 3.62 -48.02
C THR A 4 -17.90 4.29 -49.17
N GLN A 5 -18.63 5.36 -48.86
CA GLN A 5 -19.50 6.07 -49.81
C GLN A 5 -19.32 7.58 -49.70
N LEU A 6 -19.20 8.25 -50.84
CA LEU A 6 -19.26 9.70 -50.92
C LEU A 6 -20.73 10.14 -50.98
N LYS A 7 -21.13 11.01 -50.04
CA LYS A 7 -22.44 11.67 -50.05
C LYS A 7 -22.26 13.13 -50.41
N ILE A 8 -22.98 13.58 -51.44
CA ILE A 8 -23.05 14.97 -51.86
C ILE A 8 -24.47 15.47 -51.60
N LYS A 9 -24.61 16.66 -51.01
CA LYS A 9 -25.92 17.27 -50.76
C LYS A 9 -26.62 17.60 -52.08
N GLU A 10 -27.94 17.41 -52.12
CA GLU A 10 -28.77 17.68 -53.31
C GLU A 10 -28.69 19.14 -53.77
N LEU A 11 -28.57 20.08 -52.83
CA LEU A 11 -28.45 21.52 -53.10
C LEU A 11 -27.03 21.94 -53.55
N CYS A 12 -26.14 21.00 -53.88
CA CYS A 12 -24.79 21.30 -54.34
C CYS A 12 -24.83 22.00 -55.72
N PRO A 13 -24.26 23.21 -55.86
CA PRO A 13 -24.07 23.83 -57.17
C PRO A 13 -23.31 22.91 -58.13
N ASN A 14 -23.75 22.84 -59.38
CA ASN A 14 -23.14 21.98 -60.41
C ASN A 14 -21.63 22.23 -60.58
N GLN A 15 -21.21 23.51 -60.49
CA GLN A 15 -19.80 23.92 -60.56
C GLN A 15 -18.91 23.31 -59.46
N TYR A 16 -19.48 22.88 -58.32
CA TYR A 16 -18.73 22.27 -57.23
C TYR A 16 -18.71 20.74 -57.28
N LEU A 17 -19.60 20.11 -58.06
CA LEU A 17 -19.70 18.65 -58.14
C LEU A 17 -18.39 18.01 -58.62
N GLU A 18 -17.75 18.60 -59.64
CA GLU A 18 -16.49 18.09 -60.17
C GLU A 18 -15.34 18.24 -59.17
N ILE A 19 -15.28 19.38 -58.47
CA ILE A 19 -14.28 19.65 -57.43
C ILE A 19 -14.40 18.62 -56.30
N ILE A 20 -15.63 18.35 -55.85
CA ILE A 20 -15.93 17.39 -54.77
C ILE A 20 -15.55 15.97 -55.19
N LYS A 21 -15.98 15.53 -56.39
CA LYS A 21 -15.64 14.19 -56.91
C LYS A 21 -14.13 14.00 -57.07
N PHE A 22 -13.44 15.03 -57.59
CA PHE A 22 -11.99 14.98 -57.74
C PHE A 22 -11.27 14.98 -56.38
N TYR A 23 -11.75 15.75 -55.41
CA TYR A 23 -11.20 15.75 -54.04
C TYR A 23 -11.35 14.37 -53.37
N TRP A 24 -12.50 13.72 -53.47
CA TRP A 24 -12.75 12.43 -52.82
C TRP A 24 -12.35 11.22 -53.66
N GLU A 25 -11.59 11.38 -54.73
CA GLU A 25 -11.14 10.25 -55.53
C GLU A 25 -10.14 9.39 -54.74
N PHE A 26 -10.43 8.10 -54.59
CA PHE A 26 -9.59 7.14 -53.89
C PHE A 26 -9.51 5.79 -54.60
N ASP A 27 -8.39 5.09 -54.39
CA ASP A 27 -8.25 3.66 -54.70
C ASP A 27 -8.88 2.82 -53.59
N ALA A 28 -9.45 1.67 -53.92
CA ALA A 28 -10.18 0.84 -52.95
C ALA A 28 -9.27 -0.11 -52.16
N ASP A 29 -8.12 -0.50 -52.73
CA ASP A 29 -7.17 -1.44 -52.14
C ASP A 29 -5.73 -1.18 -52.62
N PRO A 30 -4.84 -0.57 -51.80
CA PRO A 30 -5.13 0.02 -50.49
C PRO A 30 -6.02 1.27 -50.61
N LEU A 31 -6.75 1.60 -49.54
CA LEU A 31 -7.56 2.82 -49.53
C LEU A 31 -6.68 4.07 -49.41
N GLU A 32 -6.42 4.71 -50.54
CA GLU A 32 -5.58 5.91 -50.65
C GLU A 32 -6.24 6.97 -51.52
N PHE A 33 -6.21 8.23 -51.04
CA PHE A 33 -6.73 9.36 -51.82
C PHE A 33 -5.75 9.76 -52.92
N ARG A 34 -6.24 9.79 -54.17
CA ARG A 34 -5.43 10.12 -55.36
C ARG A 34 -5.06 11.59 -55.45
N ASN A 35 -5.90 12.46 -54.89
CA ASN A 35 -5.79 13.90 -55.04
C ASN A 35 -5.63 14.58 -53.68
N THR A 36 -4.47 15.17 -53.43
CA THR A 36 -4.25 15.98 -52.22
C THR A 36 -4.96 17.33 -52.34
N PRO A 37 -5.26 18.02 -51.21
CA PRO A 37 -5.85 19.36 -51.25
C PRO A 37 -5.05 20.36 -52.10
N LYS A 38 -3.71 20.22 -52.08
CA LYS A 38 -2.81 21.03 -52.93
C LYS A 38 -3.09 20.81 -54.41
N ARG A 39 -3.25 19.55 -54.85
CA ARG A 39 -3.53 19.19 -56.25
C ARG A 39 -4.89 19.71 -56.71
N VAL A 40 -5.90 19.63 -55.85
CA VAL A 40 -7.25 20.14 -56.16
C VAL A 40 -7.20 21.66 -56.37
N LYS A 41 -6.56 22.40 -55.46
CA LYS A 41 -6.41 23.86 -55.57
C LYS A 41 -5.73 24.29 -56.86
N THR A 42 -4.63 23.62 -57.25
CA THR A 42 -3.91 23.96 -58.48
C THR A 42 -4.76 23.68 -59.72
N LYS A 43 -5.54 22.58 -59.74
CA LYS A 43 -6.37 22.21 -60.89
C LYS A 43 -7.55 23.15 -61.12
N TYR A 44 -8.18 23.63 -60.05
CA TYR A 44 -9.39 24.45 -60.12
C TYR A 44 -9.15 25.93 -59.80
N GLU A 45 -7.88 26.33 -59.61
CA GLU A 45 -7.48 27.71 -59.33
C GLU A 45 -8.18 28.36 -58.12
N ILE A 46 -8.52 27.56 -57.11
CA ILE A 46 -9.22 28.00 -55.89
C ILE A 46 -8.30 28.14 -54.68
N ALA A 47 -8.69 29.01 -53.74
CA ALA A 47 -7.99 29.17 -52.47
C ALA A 47 -8.29 28.01 -51.49
N GLN A 48 -7.42 27.79 -50.48
CA GLN A 48 -7.65 26.75 -49.46
C GLN A 48 -8.94 26.97 -48.65
N PRO A 49 -9.27 28.19 -48.19
CA PRO A 49 -10.50 28.42 -47.45
C PRO A 49 -11.75 28.10 -48.28
N GLU A 50 -11.71 28.40 -49.58
CA GLU A 50 -12.80 28.11 -50.52
C GLU A 50 -12.96 26.60 -50.72
N LEU A 51 -11.87 25.86 -50.97
CA LEU A 51 -11.93 24.40 -51.04
C LEU A 51 -12.51 23.80 -49.76
N ASN A 52 -12.04 24.25 -48.59
CA ASN A 52 -12.56 23.76 -47.30
C ASN A 52 -14.06 24.03 -47.18
N ASN A 53 -14.52 25.22 -47.57
CA ASN A 53 -15.94 25.58 -47.54
C ASN A 53 -16.76 24.69 -48.50
N ILE A 54 -16.29 24.48 -49.73
CA ILE A 54 -16.97 23.60 -50.71
C ILE A 54 -17.10 22.18 -50.15
N ILE A 55 -16.01 21.58 -49.70
CA ILE A 55 -16.01 20.19 -49.21
C ILE A 55 -16.89 20.06 -47.96
N GLN A 56 -16.73 20.93 -46.95
CA GLN A 56 -17.48 20.84 -45.69
C GLN A 56 -18.97 21.16 -45.87
N SER A 57 -19.31 22.10 -46.75
CA SER A 57 -20.70 22.52 -46.95
C SER A 57 -21.51 21.51 -47.75
N TYR A 58 -20.91 20.83 -48.72
CA TYR A 58 -21.65 20.04 -49.71
C TYR A 58 -21.34 18.56 -49.74
N SER A 59 -20.29 18.09 -49.04
CA SER A 59 -19.89 16.69 -49.12
C SER A 59 -19.51 16.08 -47.78
N LYS A 60 -19.66 14.76 -47.69
CA LYS A 60 -19.11 13.95 -46.61
C LYS A 60 -18.81 12.55 -47.10
N LEU A 61 -17.77 11.95 -46.54
CA LEU A 61 -17.44 10.55 -46.76
C LEU A 61 -17.98 9.74 -45.57
N THR A 62 -18.75 8.70 -45.86
CA THR A 62 -19.33 7.81 -44.85
C THR A 62 -18.78 6.40 -44.99
N PHE A 63 -18.50 5.71 -43.89
CA PHE A 63 -17.90 4.37 -43.88
C PHE A 63 -18.16 3.66 -42.55
N TYR A 64 -17.87 2.36 -42.50
CA TYR A 64 -18.00 1.56 -41.29
C TYR A 64 -16.67 0.95 -40.85
N PHE A 65 -16.41 1.05 -39.54
CA PHE A 65 -15.34 0.31 -38.88
C PHE A 65 -15.87 -0.88 -38.12
N HIS A 66 -15.23 -2.03 -38.29
CA HIS A 66 -15.56 -3.24 -37.55
C HIS A 66 -14.91 -3.19 -36.18
N CYS A 67 -15.72 -3.21 -35.13
CA CYS A 67 -15.26 -3.32 -33.76
C CYS A 67 -15.11 -4.79 -33.41
N LYS A 68 -13.86 -5.27 -33.32
CA LYS A 68 -13.57 -6.65 -32.93
C LYS A 68 -14.04 -7.00 -31.51
N ASN A 69 -14.17 -6.00 -30.63
CA ASN A 69 -14.54 -6.21 -29.22
C ASN A 69 -16.00 -6.63 -29.02
N CYS A 70 -16.93 -6.06 -29.80
CA CYS A 70 -18.36 -6.37 -29.71
C CYS A 70 -18.94 -6.89 -31.03
N ASN A 71 -18.08 -7.21 -32.00
CA ASN A 71 -18.43 -7.66 -33.34
C ASN A 71 -19.46 -6.77 -34.07
N SER A 72 -19.45 -5.46 -33.80
CA SER A 72 -20.39 -4.49 -34.40
C SER A 72 -19.71 -3.62 -35.44
N PHE A 73 -20.50 -3.02 -36.33
CA PHE A 73 -20.03 -2.01 -37.27
C PHE A 73 -20.37 -0.61 -36.78
N GLU A 74 -19.36 0.22 -36.60
CA GLU A 74 -19.53 1.63 -36.20
C GLU A 74 -19.56 2.52 -37.43
N PHE A 75 -20.69 3.21 -37.61
CA PHE A 75 -20.85 4.24 -38.62
C PHE A 75 -19.99 5.45 -38.28
N ASN A 76 -19.23 5.90 -39.28
CA ASN A 76 -18.42 7.10 -39.23
C ASN A 76 -18.71 7.99 -40.43
N GLU A 77 -18.63 9.29 -40.23
CA GLU A 77 -18.70 10.28 -41.28
C GLU A 77 -17.64 11.37 -41.07
N VAL A 78 -17.05 11.84 -42.16
CA VAL A 78 -15.98 12.83 -42.15
C VAL A 78 -16.14 13.81 -43.30
N ASN A 79 -15.70 15.04 -43.06
CA ASN A 79 -15.81 16.13 -44.03
C ASN A 79 -14.44 16.55 -44.58
N SER A 80 -13.40 15.73 -44.37
CA SER A 80 -12.07 15.93 -44.95
C SER A 80 -11.27 14.63 -45.03
N GLN A 81 -10.33 14.57 -45.97
CA GLN A 81 -9.35 13.48 -46.06
C GLN A 81 -8.47 13.39 -44.81
N SER A 82 -8.13 14.53 -44.19
CA SER A 82 -7.31 14.55 -42.96
C SER A 82 -8.02 13.89 -41.78
N ALA A 83 -9.32 14.14 -41.61
CA ALA A 83 -10.14 13.51 -40.59
C ALA A 83 -10.28 12.01 -40.84
N PHE A 84 -10.50 11.62 -42.11
CA PHE A 84 -10.51 10.22 -42.51
C PHE A 84 -9.21 9.51 -42.15
N ASN A 85 -8.06 10.05 -42.59
CA ASN A 85 -6.74 9.44 -42.36
C ASN A 85 -6.40 9.33 -40.87
N LYS A 86 -6.84 10.30 -40.05
CA LYS A 86 -6.70 10.21 -38.59
C LYS A 86 -7.45 9.00 -38.03
N LEU A 87 -8.72 8.86 -38.40
CA LEU A 87 -9.56 7.73 -37.97
C LEU A 87 -9.02 6.39 -38.46
N LEU A 88 -8.51 6.33 -39.69
CA LEU A 88 -7.90 5.12 -40.24
C LEU A 88 -6.63 4.71 -39.49
N ARG A 89 -5.77 5.68 -39.11
CA ARG A 89 -4.58 5.42 -38.28
C ARG A 89 -4.95 4.93 -36.89
N GLU A 90 -5.96 5.52 -36.27
CA GLU A 90 -6.48 5.06 -34.97
C GLU A 90 -7.03 3.64 -35.06
N TYR A 91 -7.75 3.32 -36.13
CA TYR A 91 -8.30 1.99 -36.38
C TYR A 91 -7.22 0.93 -36.64
N ASN A 92 -6.17 1.28 -37.40
CA ASN A 92 -5.05 0.40 -37.75
C ASN A 92 -3.90 0.43 -36.74
N SER A 93 -4.07 1.10 -35.59
CA SER A 93 -3.00 1.20 -34.58
C SER A 93 -2.58 -0.19 -34.11
N PRO A 94 -1.30 -0.56 -34.17
CA PRO A 94 -0.83 -1.88 -33.71
C PRO A 94 -0.83 -2.00 -32.18
N ARG A 95 -0.89 -0.87 -31.46
CA ARG A 95 -0.79 -0.85 -29.99
C ARG A 95 -2.10 -1.19 -29.30
N ASP A 96 -3.22 -0.86 -29.92
CA ASP A 96 -4.55 -0.99 -29.31
C ASP A 96 -5.57 -1.50 -30.32
N ILE A 97 -6.39 -2.47 -29.91
CA ILE A 97 -7.52 -2.91 -30.71
C ILE A 97 -8.54 -1.78 -30.76
N PHE A 98 -8.95 -1.39 -31.97
CA PHE A 98 -10.02 -0.40 -32.16
C PHE A 98 -11.27 -0.77 -31.35
N LYS A 99 -11.74 0.17 -30.52
CA LYS A 99 -12.99 0.08 -29.77
C LYS A 99 -13.98 1.11 -30.29
N CYS A 100 -15.18 0.67 -30.64
CA CYS A 100 -16.29 1.57 -30.97
C CYS A 100 -16.71 2.39 -29.73
N LYS A 101 -17.49 3.45 -29.95
CA LYS A 101 -18.05 4.32 -28.91
C LYS A 101 -18.80 3.54 -27.84
N HIS A 102 -19.54 2.50 -28.23
CA HIS A 102 -20.25 1.66 -27.27
C HIS A 102 -19.29 0.93 -26.32
N CYS A 103 -18.26 0.26 -26.86
CA CYS A 103 -17.25 -0.42 -26.05
C CYS A 103 -16.48 0.55 -25.15
N LYS A 104 -16.07 1.71 -25.68
CA LYS A 104 -15.41 2.77 -24.90
C LYS A 104 -16.29 3.25 -23.74
N LYS A 105 -17.60 3.37 -23.96
CA LYS A 105 -18.56 3.74 -22.90
C LYS A 105 -18.66 2.65 -21.83
N LEU A 106 -18.71 1.37 -22.22
CA LEU A 106 -18.75 0.26 -21.27
C LEU A 106 -17.47 0.21 -20.41
N ASP A 107 -16.30 0.35 -21.03
CA ASP A 107 -15.02 0.41 -20.30
C ASP A 107 -15.02 1.55 -19.28
N TYR A 108 -15.48 2.74 -19.70
CA TYR A 108 -15.59 3.90 -18.81
C TYR A 108 -16.52 3.63 -17.62
N LEU A 109 -17.69 3.04 -17.86
CA LEU A 109 -18.64 2.67 -16.80
C LEU A 109 -18.05 1.61 -15.85
N GLU A 110 -17.28 0.66 -16.36
CA GLU A 110 -16.61 -0.34 -15.53
C GLU A 110 -15.52 0.28 -14.65
N ILE A 111 -14.72 1.20 -15.19
CA ILE A 111 -13.72 1.96 -14.43
C ILE A 111 -14.40 2.76 -13.32
N GLN A 112 -15.48 3.49 -13.63
CA GLN A 112 -16.27 4.23 -12.64
C GLN A 112 -16.84 3.32 -11.55
N ARG A 113 -17.37 2.15 -11.94
CA ARG A 113 -17.89 1.16 -10.99
C ARG A 113 -16.80 0.62 -10.06
N LYS A 114 -15.61 0.33 -10.59
CA LYS A 114 -14.46 -0.12 -9.79
C LYS A 114 -14.01 0.96 -8.81
N GLN A 115 -13.89 2.20 -9.27
CA GLN A 115 -13.57 3.35 -8.42
C GLN A 115 -14.57 3.53 -7.27
N GLU A 116 -15.87 3.41 -7.56
CA GLU A 116 -16.90 3.50 -6.53
C GLU A 116 -16.82 2.33 -5.53
N ILE A 117 -16.60 1.10 -5.99
CA ILE A 117 -16.41 -0.06 -5.11
C ILE A 117 -15.20 0.16 -4.18
N ASP A 118 -14.08 0.64 -4.71
CA ASP A 118 -12.87 0.86 -3.92
C ASP A 118 -13.02 2.04 -2.95
N ARG A 119 -13.79 3.07 -3.33
CA ARG A 119 -14.20 4.16 -2.44
C ARG A 119 -15.02 3.61 -1.26
N GLN A 120 -16.03 2.79 -1.54
CA GLN A 120 -16.88 2.18 -0.50
C GLN A 120 -16.08 1.28 0.45
N LYS A 121 -15.19 0.43 -0.09
CA LYS A 121 -14.27 -0.38 0.74
C LYS A 121 -13.39 0.47 1.64
N THR A 122 -12.92 1.61 1.14
CA THR A 122 -12.08 2.52 1.90
C THR A 122 -12.86 3.17 3.05
N LEU A 123 -14.08 3.65 2.79
CA LEU A 123 -14.97 4.18 3.83
C LEU A 123 -15.26 3.14 4.91
N LEU A 124 -15.59 1.90 4.52
CA LEU A 124 -15.83 0.80 5.46
C LEU A 124 -14.62 0.49 6.35
N ARG A 125 -13.40 0.52 5.80
CA ARG A 125 -12.17 0.31 6.59
C ARG A 125 -11.94 1.41 7.61
N LEU A 126 -12.12 2.68 7.20
CA LEU A 126 -12.01 3.83 8.10
C LEU A 126 -13.06 3.75 9.22
N ASP A 127 -14.31 3.44 8.88
CA ASP A 127 -15.39 3.29 9.86
C ASP A 127 -15.11 2.17 10.85
N LYS A 128 -14.59 1.04 10.36
CA LYS A 128 -14.19 -0.09 11.21
C LYS A 128 -13.07 0.32 12.16
N ALA A 129 -12.05 1.04 11.69
CA ALA A 129 -10.97 1.53 12.54
C ALA A 129 -11.45 2.47 13.65
N VAL A 130 -12.47 3.30 13.35
CA VAL A 130 -13.11 4.16 14.34
C VAL A 130 -13.88 3.35 15.38
N ASN A 131 -14.71 2.41 14.94
CA ASN A 131 -15.51 1.57 15.83
C ASN A 131 -14.63 0.70 16.76
N GLU A 132 -13.52 0.17 16.23
CA GLU A 132 -12.53 -0.62 16.97
C GLU A 132 -11.58 0.25 17.82
N GLN A 133 -11.66 1.58 17.72
CA GLN A 133 -10.81 2.53 18.41
C GLN A 133 -9.32 2.21 18.23
N ARG A 134 -8.89 1.89 17.01
CA ARG A 134 -7.53 1.43 16.71
C ARG A 134 -6.43 2.41 17.13
N TRP A 135 -6.76 3.67 17.33
CA TRP A 135 -5.86 4.67 17.91
C TRP A 135 -5.36 4.30 19.32
N LYS A 136 -6.04 3.38 20.03
CA LYS A 136 -5.57 2.84 21.33
C LYS A 136 -4.28 2.03 21.20
N ASN A 137 -3.97 1.50 20.02
CA ASN A 137 -2.75 0.73 19.76
C ASN A 137 -1.55 1.62 19.40
N LEU A 138 -1.73 2.94 19.34
CA LEU A 138 -0.69 3.88 18.97
C LEU A 138 0.29 4.11 20.12
N ASN A 139 1.57 4.24 19.78
CA ASN A 139 2.55 4.75 20.72
C ASN A 139 2.35 6.27 20.97
N SER A 140 3.01 6.81 21.99
CA SER A 140 2.85 8.22 22.38
C SER A 140 3.18 9.23 21.28
N PHE A 141 4.13 8.91 20.40
CA PHE A 141 4.46 9.74 19.25
C PHE A 141 3.35 9.70 18.20
N GLN A 142 2.92 8.50 17.82
CA GLN A 142 1.85 8.29 16.84
C GLN A 142 0.52 8.90 17.30
N TYR A 143 0.19 8.78 18.58
CA TYR A 143 -1.04 9.34 19.15
C TYR A 143 -1.07 10.87 19.03
N LYS A 144 0.07 11.52 19.29
CA LYS A 144 0.25 12.97 19.08
C LYS A 144 0.30 13.34 17.60
N LEU A 145 0.88 12.49 16.77
CA LEU A 145 0.87 12.70 15.33
C LEU A 145 -0.55 12.67 14.78
N LEU A 146 -1.39 11.73 15.23
CA LEU A 146 -2.79 11.63 14.83
C LEU A 146 -3.59 12.88 15.21
N ASP A 147 -3.40 13.39 16.44
CA ASP A 147 -3.99 14.67 16.88
C ASP A 147 -3.60 15.84 15.97
N HIS A 148 -2.31 15.92 15.61
CA HIS A 148 -1.85 16.93 14.67
C HIS A 148 -2.41 16.72 13.26
N CYS A 149 -2.60 15.48 12.80
CA CYS A 149 -3.25 15.20 11.52
C CYS A 149 -4.72 15.66 11.52
N ILE A 150 -5.42 15.54 12.64
CA ILE A 150 -6.81 16.02 12.77
C ILE A 150 -6.89 17.55 12.76
N SER A 151 -5.92 18.22 13.40
CA SER A 151 -5.94 19.66 13.67
C SER A 151 -5.18 20.54 12.67
N LYS A 152 -4.33 19.95 11.81
CA LYS A 152 -3.47 20.68 10.86
C LYS A 152 -3.67 20.15 9.45
N ASN A 153 -3.35 20.98 8.45
CA ASN A 153 -3.13 20.51 7.08
C ASN A 153 -1.69 19.98 6.90
N PHE A 154 -1.43 19.30 5.78
CA PHE A 154 -0.13 18.66 5.55
C PHE A 154 1.05 19.63 5.52
N LYS A 155 0.91 20.81 4.91
CA LYS A 155 2.00 21.82 4.90
C LYS A 155 2.36 22.30 6.30
N GLU A 156 1.36 22.53 7.14
CA GLU A 156 1.55 22.90 8.55
C GLU A 156 2.16 21.77 9.36
N LEU A 157 1.73 20.53 9.12
CA LEU A 157 2.27 19.33 9.76
C LEU A 157 3.77 19.18 9.44
N GLN A 158 4.11 19.27 8.16
CA GLN A 158 5.49 19.21 7.67
C GLN A 158 6.37 20.28 8.33
N LYS A 159 5.93 21.54 8.32
CA LYS A 159 6.65 22.64 8.97
C LYS A 159 6.83 22.42 10.48
N HIS A 160 5.80 21.90 11.15
CA HIS A 160 5.82 21.61 12.58
C HIS A 160 6.84 20.53 12.94
N TYR A 161 6.85 19.43 12.19
CA TYR A 161 7.74 18.29 12.48
C TYR A 161 9.16 18.50 11.93
N TRP A 162 9.33 19.26 10.85
CA TRP A 162 10.66 19.67 10.37
C TRP A 162 11.41 20.46 11.44
N SER A 163 10.75 21.43 12.06
CA SER A 163 11.37 22.25 13.11
C SER A 163 11.67 21.49 14.41
N LYS A 164 10.93 20.41 14.71
CA LYS A 164 11.10 19.61 15.94
C LYS A 164 12.03 18.42 15.81
N LEU A 165 12.00 17.71 14.68
CA LEU A 165 12.78 16.49 14.47
C LEU A 165 14.15 16.77 13.84
N GLY A 166 14.28 17.87 13.09
CA GLY A 166 15.46 18.17 12.31
C GLY A 166 15.61 17.26 11.09
N LYS A 167 16.62 17.56 10.26
CA LYS A 167 16.83 16.91 8.95
C LYS A 167 16.99 15.40 9.04
N ASP A 168 17.77 14.92 10.01
CA ASP A 168 18.16 13.50 10.10
C ASP A 168 17.01 12.58 10.53
N HIS A 169 16.03 13.12 11.25
CA HIS A 169 14.88 12.36 11.76
C HIS A 169 13.57 12.70 11.05
N TYR A 170 13.58 13.60 10.06
CA TYR A 170 12.36 14.00 9.36
C TYR A 170 11.70 12.84 8.61
N LYS A 171 12.48 11.88 8.13
CA LYS A 171 11.97 10.63 7.53
C LYS A 171 11.02 9.87 8.48
N LYS A 172 11.21 10.00 9.80
CA LYS A 172 10.35 9.38 10.82
C LYS A 172 8.91 9.88 10.72
N LEU A 173 8.68 11.14 10.35
CA LEU A 173 7.32 11.65 10.14
C LEU A 173 6.55 10.78 9.12
N PHE A 174 7.16 10.55 7.96
CA PHE A 174 6.53 9.78 6.89
C PHE A 174 6.35 8.31 7.23
N GLN A 175 7.33 7.70 7.92
CA GLN A 175 7.19 6.33 8.43
C GLN A 175 5.98 6.21 9.35
N GLU A 176 5.79 7.18 10.25
CA GLU A 176 4.69 7.15 11.21
C GLU A 176 3.35 7.52 10.57
N LEU A 177 3.33 8.37 9.54
CA LEU A 177 2.15 8.58 8.69
C LEU A 177 1.72 7.28 7.98
N HIS A 178 2.67 6.50 7.46
CA HIS A 178 2.37 5.17 6.90
C HIS A 178 1.84 4.21 7.97
N SER A 179 2.37 4.24 9.20
CA SER A 179 1.83 3.45 10.32
C SER A 179 0.38 3.82 10.65
N LEU A 180 0.04 5.12 10.66
CA LEU A 180 -1.34 5.57 10.86
C LEU A 180 -2.27 5.12 9.73
N ALA A 181 -1.79 5.17 8.48
CA ALA A 181 -2.55 4.72 7.32
C ALA A 181 -2.75 3.20 7.32
N ALA A 182 -1.75 2.42 7.77
CA ALA A 182 -1.85 0.96 7.91
C ALA A 182 -2.90 0.53 8.96
N LEU A 183 -3.22 1.41 9.90
CA LEU A 183 -4.30 1.21 10.87
C LEU A 183 -5.66 1.72 10.38
N ASP A 184 -5.75 2.18 9.13
CA ASP A 184 -6.92 2.83 8.55
C ASP A 184 -7.41 4.05 9.37
N LEU A 185 -6.48 4.80 9.99
CA LEU A 185 -6.80 6.03 10.73
C LEU A 185 -6.72 7.29 9.86
N ILE A 186 -5.87 7.27 8.84
CA ILE A 186 -5.74 8.33 7.84
C ILE A 186 -5.65 7.72 6.45
N LEU A 187 -5.98 8.52 5.43
CA LEU A 187 -5.70 8.20 4.04
C LEU A 187 -4.50 9.02 3.57
N LEU A 188 -3.51 8.38 2.97
CA LEU A 188 -2.37 9.08 2.38
C LEU A 188 -2.63 9.34 0.91
N GLU A 189 -2.35 10.56 0.48
CA GLU A 189 -2.27 10.90 -0.93
C GLU A 189 -0.81 10.84 -1.35
N THR A 190 -0.53 10.10 -2.41
CA THR A 190 0.83 9.89 -2.92
C THR A 190 0.98 10.36 -4.36
N ASP A 191 2.15 10.87 -4.70
CA ASP A 191 2.53 11.16 -6.08
C ASP A 191 2.51 9.86 -6.90
N THR A 192 1.82 9.90 -8.04
CA THR A 192 1.68 8.76 -8.96
C THR A 192 3.00 8.27 -9.55
N ASN A 193 4.03 9.11 -9.61
CA ASN A 193 5.31 8.78 -10.24
C ASN A 193 6.30 8.15 -9.27
N ASN A 194 6.34 8.64 -8.02
CA ASN A 194 7.43 8.33 -7.08
C ASN A 194 6.95 7.83 -5.70
N TYR A 195 5.64 7.66 -5.51
CA TYR A 195 5.02 7.20 -4.25
C TYR A 195 5.32 8.07 -3.02
N TYR A 196 5.83 9.29 -3.20
CA TYR A 196 6.01 10.25 -2.11
C TYR A 196 4.66 10.72 -1.60
N VAL A 197 4.52 10.81 -0.27
CA VAL A 197 3.32 11.39 0.37
C VAL A 197 3.25 12.89 0.04
N ILE A 198 2.17 13.29 -0.63
CA ILE A 198 1.88 14.68 -1.04
C ILE A 198 0.80 15.33 -0.18
N ASP A 199 -0.08 14.53 0.44
CA ASP A 199 -1.09 15.01 1.39
C ASP A 199 -1.65 13.84 2.24
N TYR A 200 -2.58 14.14 3.14
CA TYR A 200 -3.41 13.16 3.81
C TYR A 200 -4.85 13.66 4.02
N ALA A 201 -5.78 12.71 4.12
CA ALA A 201 -7.15 12.96 4.54
C ALA A 201 -7.47 12.22 5.84
N VAL A 202 -8.30 12.85 6.67
CA VAL A 202 -8.79 12.27 7.93
C VAL A 202 -10.30 12.16 7.87
N CYS A 203 -10.84 10.97 8.18
CA CYS A 203 -12.29 10.74 8.19
C CYS A 203 -12.98 11.63 9.22
N HIS A 204 -14.14 12.19 8.86
CA HIS A 204 -14.95 13.03 9.75
C HIS A 204 -15.29 12.34 11.08
N ARG A 205 -15.72 11.07 11.01
CA ARG A 205 -16.05 10.29 12.21
C ARG A 205 -14.85 10.13 13.14
N LEU A 206 -13.64 10.03 12.61
CA LEU A 206 -12.46 9.99 13.47
C LEU A 206 -12.27 11.31 14.21
N LYS A 207 -12.51 12.46 13.56
CA LYS A 207 -12.44 13.78 14.22
C LYS A 207 -13.46 13.93 15.35
N GLU A 208 -14.66 13.35 15.19
CA GLU A 208 -15.71 13.39 16.22
C GLU A 208 -15.46 12.43 17.39
N ASN A 209 -14.86 11.27 17.13
CA ASN A 209 -14.72 10.20 18.12
C ASN A 209 -13.34 10.18 18.80
N PHE A 210 -12.34 10.84 18.22
CA PHE A 210 -11.01 10.95 18.80
C PHE A 210 -10.92 12.16 19.72
N ALA A 211 -10.71 11.91 21.01
CA ALA A 211 -10.26 12.92 21.96
C ALA A 211 -8.80 12.66 22.29
N TYR A 212 -7.94 13.67 22.08
CA TYR A 212 -6.54 13.58 22.51
C TYR A 212 -6.46 13.59 24.03
N ASN A 213 -6.42 12.39 24.60
CA ASN A 213 -6.16 12.15 26.01
C ASN A 213 -4.82 11.45 26.07
N PRO A 214 -3.70 12.19 26.06
CA PRO A 214 -2.40 11.55 26.17
C PRO A 214 -2.44 10.73 27.47
N PRO A 215 -1.96 9.49 27.48
CA PRO A 215 -1.80 8.78 28.73
C PRO A 215 -1.06 9.74 29.64
N VAL A 216 -1.70 10.12 30.75
CA VAL A 216 -1.08 10.93 31.77
C VAL A 216 0.23 10.21 32.00
N LYS A 217 1.35 10.89 31.71
CA LYS A 217 2.60 10.45 32.29
C LYS A 217 2.25 10.47 33.76
N GLU A 218 2.03 9.29 34.35
CA GLU A 218 2.25 9.15 35.76
C GLU A 218 3.60 9.85 35.93
N LYS A 219 3.56 11.02 36.57
CA LYS A 219 4.77 11.49 37.21
C LYS A 219 5.23 10.24 37.91
N SER A 220 6.46 9.84 37.67
CA SER A 220 7.15 9.00 38.62
C SER A 220 7.24 9.81 39.93
N THR A 221 6.11 10.05 40.61
CA THR A 221 6.01 9.68 42.00
C THR A 221 6.61 8.29 42.04
N SER A 222 7.67 8.16 42.81
CA SER A 222 7.99 6.93 43.49
C SER A 222 6.70 6.42 44.14
N THR A 223 5.82 5.80 43.35
CA THR A 223 4.97 4.77 43.85
C THR A 223 5.99 3.74 44.29
N GLU A 224 6.15 3.63 45.61
CA GLU A 224 6.32 2.33 46.21
C GLU A 224 5.26 1.44 45.56
N SER A 225 5.63 0.83 44.44
CA SER A 225 5.12 -0.45 44.06
C SER A 225 5.33 -1.29 45.30
N LYS A 226 4.24 -1.48 46.06
CA LYS A 226 4.07 -2.69 46.82
C LYS A 226 4.19 -3.80 45.78
N PHE A 227 5.43 -4.25 45.58
CA PHE A 227 5.70 -5.47 44.88
C PHE A 227 5.28 -6.55 45.88
N ASP A 228 4.09 -7.09 45.65
CA ASP A 228 3.76 -8.42 46.11
C ASP A 228 4.94 -9.33 45.72
N ASN A 229 5.48 -10.07 46.71
CA ASN A 229 6.56 -11.06 46.63
C ASN A 229 7.24 -11.19 45.26
N ILE A 230 8.48 -10.70 45.13
CA ILE A 230 9.23 -10.74 43.87
C ILE A 230 9.57 -12.19 43.50
N GLN A 231 8.71 -12.75 42.66
CA GLN A 231 8.80 -14.06 42.04
C GLN A 231 9.67 -14.06 40.77
N SER A 232 10.00 -12.88 40.22
CA SER A 232 10.82 -12.78 39.00
C SER A 232 11.77 -11.59 39.01
N LEU A 233 13.01 -11.82 38.58
CA LEU A 233 14.03 -10.79 38.42
C LEU A 233 14.01 -10.26 36.98
N LYS A 234 13.79 -8.96 36.80
CA LYS A 234 13.72 -8.32 35.48
C LYS A 234 14.57 -7.06 35.44
N PHE A 235 15.47 -6.95 34.46
CA PHE A 235 16.25 -5.72 34.28
C PHE A 235 16.63 -5.47 32.82
N LYS A 236 16.84 -4.19 32.51
CA LYS A 236 17.16 -3.70 31.17
C LYS A 236 18.66 -3.79 30.92
N LEU A 237 19.02 -4.28 29.74
CA LEU A 237 20.37 -4.29 29.18
C LEU A 237 20.45 -3.21 28.08
N PRO A 238 20.99 -2.02 28.36
CA PRO A 238 21.10 -0.96 27.37
C PRO A 238 22.26 -1.21 26.39
N VAL A 239 22.11 -0.71 25.16
CA VAL A 239 23.15 -0.79 24.13
C VAL A 239 24.44 -0.11 24.58
N ASN A 240 25.56 -0.79 24.40
CA ASN A 240 26.89 -0.23 24.63
C ASN A 240 27.25 0.77 23.53
N LYS A 241 26.89 2.04 23.75
CA LYS A 241 27.25 3.15 22.85
C LYS A 241 28.74 3.49 22.83
N ARG A 242 29.55 2.86 23.69
CA ARG A 242 30.98 3.10 23.85
C ARG A 242 31.83 1.91 23.40
N LYS A 243 31.26 0.99 22.60
CA LYS A 243 31.99 -0.13 22.00
C LYS A 243 33.14 0.39 21.14
N LYS A 244 34.38 0.02 21.48
CA LYS A 244 35.62 0.40 20.80
C LYS A 244 36.28 -0.79 20.10
N HIS A 245 36.09 -2.00 20.61
CA HIS A 245 36.65 -3.24 20.06
C HIS A 245 35.53 -4.23 19.68
N PRO A 246 35.71 -5.08 18.64
CA PRO A 246 34.74 -6.12 18.27
C PRO A 246 34.33 -7.03 19.44
N ASP A 247 35.26 -7.30 20.36
CA ASP A 247 35.05 -8.16 21.54
C ASP A 247 34.34 -7.46 22.71
N ASP A 248 34.10 -6.14 22.63
CA ASP A 248 33.36 -5.44 23.68
C ASP A 248 31.89 -5.91 23.72
N PRO A 249 31.29 -6.01 24.93
CA PRO A 249 29.88 -6.36 25.08
C PRO A 249 28.98 -5.43 24.26
N THR A 250 28.03 -6.02 23.53
CA THR A 250 27.04 -5.28 22.75
C THR A 250 26.09 -4.47 23.62
N HIS A 251 25.86 -4.93 24.85
CA HIS A 251 25.03 -4.28 25.86
C HIS A 251 25.82 -4.15 27.16
N THR A 252 25.81 -2.96 27.77
CA THR A 252 26.49 -2.71 29.04
C THR A 252 25.78 -1.60 29.81
N GLY A 253 25.64 -1.79 31.12
CA GLY A 253 25.01 -0.84 32.02
C GLY A 253 25.18 -1.26 33.47
N ALA A 254 24.85 -0.35 34.38
CA ALA A 254 24.78 -0.63 35.81
C ALA A 254 23.31 -0.55 36.26
N THR A 255 22.93 -1.38 37.22
CA THR A 255 21.60 -1.37 37.84
C THR A 255 21.75 -1.49 39.35
N THR A 256 20.78 -0.93 40.09
CA THR A 256 20.71 -0.98 41.54
C THR A 256 19.36 -1.54 41.93
N PHE A 257 19.35 -2.47 42.88
CA PHE A 257 18.12 -3.06 43.41
C PHE A 257 17.83 -2.45 44.77
N SER A 258 16.57 -2.06 44.98
CA SER A 258 16.09 -1.53 46.26
C SER A 258 15.95 -2.62 47.33
N GLU A 259 15.98 -3.89 46.93
CA GLU A 259 15.78 -5.06 47.78
C GLU A 259 16.90 -6.08 47.59
N ARG A 260 17.09 -6.93 48.60
CA ARG A 260 18.06 -8.03 48.53
C ARG A 260 17.56 -9.08 47.55
N ILE A 261 18.39 -9.39 46.54
CA ILE A 261 18.14 -10.51 45.64
C ILE A 261 18.75 -11.78 46.24
N ILE A 262 17.96 -12.84 46.30
CA ILE A 262 18.40 -14.18 46.69
C ILE A 262 18.08 -15.12 45.53
N ILE A 263 19.11 -15.80 45.00
CA ILE A 263 18.95 -16.91 44.05
C ILE A 263 19.21 -18.17 44.86
N GLU A 264 18.20 -19.03 44.97
CA GLU A 264 18.24 -20.17 45.88
C GLU A 264 18.97 -21.36 45.26
N PRO A 265 19.86 -22.04 46.01
CA PRO A 265 20.54 -23.23 45.53
C PRO A 265 19.54 -24.38 45.36
N GLY A 266 19.65 -25.12 44.26
CA GLY A 266 18.79 -26.28 43.97
C GLY A 266 17.46 -25.95 43.28
N ILE A 267 17.18 -24.67 43.00
CA ILE A 267 16.01 -24.25 42.22
C ILE A 267 16.40 -24.07 40.75
N GLU A 268 15.57 -24.61 39.86
CA GLU A 268 15.70 -24.38 38.41
C GLU A 268 15.02 -23.06 38.02
N TYR A 269 15.76 -22.21 37.32
CA TYR A 269 15.28 -20.92 36.86
C TYR A 269 15.23 -20.89 35.33
N SER A 270 14.10 -20.43 34.80
CA SER A 270 13.93 -20.13 33.39
C SER A 270 14.36 -18.68 33.13
N PHE A 271 15.12 -18.46 32.06
CA PHE A 271 15.49 -17.12 31.61
C PHE A 271 15.00 -16.84 30.20
N ALA A 272 14.68 -15.58 29.93
CA ALA A 272 14.31 -15.11 28.60
C ALA A 272 14.90 -13.73 28.34
N LEU A 273 15.29 -13.50 27.09
CA LEU A 273 15.87 -12.26 26.61
C LEU A 273 14.93 -11.68 25.55
N TRP A 274 14.43 -10.47 25.79
CA TRP A 274 13.46 -9.83 24.91
C TRP A 274 14.07 -8.60 24.26
N GLU A 275 14.00 -8.55 22.93
CA GLU A 275 14.27 -7.32 22.18
C GLU A 275 13.14 -6.30 22.39
N ARG A 276 13.53 -5.06 22.67
CA ARG A 276 12.62 -3.92 22.80
C ARG A 276 13.13 -2.78 21.92
N SER A 277 12.24 -1.82 21.65
CA SER A 277 12.54 -0.63 20.85
C SER A 277 13.85 0.06 21.24
N ASN A 278 14.58 0.59 20.25
CA ASN A 278 15.90 1.21 20.36
C ASN A 278 17.02 0.22 20.76
N ASP A 279 16.98 -0.99 20.19
CA ASP A 279 17.98 -2.06 20.34
C ASP A 279 18.31 -2.45 21.79
N ASN A 280 17.42 -2.15 22.75
CA ASN A 280 17.64 -2.54 24.14
C ASN A 280 17.11 -3.94 24.38
N LEU A 281 17.80 -4.70 25.22
CA LEU A 281 17.35 -6.01 25.65
C LEU A 281 16.78 -5.94 27.06
N TYR A 282 15.84 -6.84 27.37
CA TYR A 282 15.39 -7.09 28.73
C TYR A 282 15.65 -8.53 29.08
N LEU A 283 16.40 -8.75 30.16
CA LEU A 283 16.60 -10.07 30.74
C LEU A 283 15.56 -10.30 31.83
N VAL A 284 14.95 -11.48 31.80
CA VAL A 284 14.00 -11.97 32.79
C VAL A 284 14.51 -13.30 33.32
N LEU A 285 14.48 -13.50 34.63
CA LEU A 285 14.78 -14.74 35.33
C LEU A 285 13.65 -15.06 36.30
N VAL A 286 13.04 -16.24 36.19
CA VAL A 286 11.86 -16.67 36.98
C VAL A 286 12.06 -18.14 37.38
N PRO A 287 11.71 -18.58 38.60
CA PRO A 287 11.64 -20.00 38.93
C PRO A 287 10.74 -20.76 37.95
N THR A 288 11.21 -21.87 37.42
CA THR A 288 10.49 -22.60 36.36
C THR A 288 9.11 -23.11 36.83
N GLU A 289 8.92 -23.31 38.14
CA GLU A 289 7.66 -23.73 38.76
C GLU A 289 6.51 -22.71 38.62
N GLU A 290 6.82 -21.43 38.43
CA GLU A 290 5.82 -20.36 38.38
C GLU A 290 5.30 -20.08 36.96
N ILE A 291 5.99 -20.57 35.93
CA ILE A 291 5.59 -20.36 34.53
C ILE A 291 4.43 -21.30 34.14
N TYR A 292 4.32 -22.47 34.79
CA TYR A 292 3.28 -23.46 34.54
C TYR A 292 2.76 -24.04 35.88
N PRO A 293 1.60 -23.57 36.40
CA PRO A 293 1.02 -24.09 37.65
C PRO A 293 0.29 -25.43 37.43
N SER A 294 0.92 -26.36 36.70
CA SER A 294 0.42 -27.71 36.47
C SER A 294 1.15 -28.68 37.39
N PRO A 295 0.49 -29.73 37.94
CA PRO A 295 1.18 -30.75 38.70
C PRO A 295 2.25 -31.40 37.82
N LYS A 296 3.52 -31.22 38.19
CA LYS A 296 4.66 -31.84 37.51
C LYS A 296 4.63 -33.34 37.79
N VAL A 297 4.22 -34.13 36.80
CA VAL A 297 4.48 -35.58 36.78
C VAL A 297 5.77 -35.79 36.00
N SER A 298 6.87 -35.96 36.71
CA SER A 298 8.11 -36.47 36.13
C SER A 298 8.13 -37.99 36.22
N SER A 299 8.56 -38.66 35.15
CA SER A 299 8.79 -40.11 35.17
C SER A 299 9.80 -40.43 36.28
N LEU A 300 9.55 -41.50 37.04
CA LEU A 300 10.48 -42.01 38.06
C LEU A 300 11.88 -42.28 37.50
N SER A 301 11.99 -42.53 36.18
CA SER A 301 13.25 -42.72 35.47
C SER A 301 14.16 -41.48 35.41
N VAL A 302 13.65 -40.29 35.74
CA VAL A 302 14.40 -39.01 35.71
C VAL A 302 14.78 -38.54 37.12
N LYS A 303 14.30 -39.24 38.16
CA LYS A 303 14.69 -38.93 39.54
C LYS A 303 15.99 -39.64 39.92
N PRO A 304 16.82 -39.05 40.80
CA PRO A 304 18.01 -39.72 41.31
C PRO A 304 17.63 -41.04 41.98
N ILE A 305 18.26 -42.13 41.55
CA ILE A 305 18.12 -43.43 42.20
C ILE A 305 18.82 -43.33 43.56
N HIS A 306 18.19 -43.82 44.62
CA HIS A 306 18.82 -43.83 45.95
C HIS A 306 20.13 -44.63 45.86
N ILE A 307 21.22 -44.14 46.48
CA ILE A 307 22.57 -44.70 46.28
C ILE A 307 22.62 -46.21 46.55
N GLN A 308 21.89 -46.70 47.56
CA GLN A 308 21.80 -48.16 47.82
C GLN A 308 21.14 -48.93 46.68
N GLU A 309 20.12 -48.36 46.04
CA GLU A 309 19.40 -48.97 44.93
C GLU A 309 20.21 -48.88 43.63
N GLY A 310 20.96 -47.78 43.43
CA GLY A 310 21.96 -47.66 42.38
C GLY A 310 23.11 -48.66 42.52
N ILE A 311 23.62 -48.87 43.74
CA ILE A 311 24.64 -49.88 44.04
C ILE A 311 24.08 -51.29 43.82
N ARG A 312 22.84 -51.58 44.26
CA ARG A 312 22.21 -52.89 44.08
C ARG A 312 22.00 -53.21 42.59
N ASN A 313 21.45 -52.27 41.82
CA ASN A 313 21.30 -52.40 40.36
C ASN A 313 22.64 -52.59 39.63
N PHE A 314 23.70 -51.89 40.07
CA PHE A 314 25.04 -52.09 39.54
C PHE A 314 25.60 -53.48 39.87
N MET A 315 25.46 -53.94 41.12
CA MET A 315 25.92 -55.27 41.54
C MET A 315 25.15 -56.39 40.82
N ASP A 316 23.83 -56.24 40.66
CA ASP A 316 22.98 -57.18 39.92
C ASP A 316 23.35 -57.22 38.42
N SER A 317 23.76 -56.08 37.83
CA SER A 317 24.20 -56.02 36.44
C SER A 317 25.57 -56.68 36.18
N ILE A 318 26.39 -56.83 37.22
CA ILE A 318 27.74 -57.41 37.11
C ILE A 318 27.73 -58.89 37.50
N ASN A 319 26.69 -59.36 38.18
CA ASN A 319 26.57 -60.76 38.56
C ASN A 319 25.14 -61.28 38.34
N PRO A 320 24.76 -61.66 37.11
CA PRO A 320 23.39 -62.10 36.80
C PRO A 320 22.96 -63.41 37.48
N ASN A 321 23.84 -64.06 38.26
CA ASN A 321 23.63 -65.39 38.85
C ASN A 321 24.16 -65.51 40.30
N SER A 322 23.75 -64.61 41.21
CA SER A 322 23.71 -64.99 42.64
C SER A 322 22.26 -65.27 43.04
N ILE A 323 21.89 -66.53 42.88
CA ILE A 323 20.66 -67.15 43.38
C ILE A 323 20.69 -67.17 44.92
N ASP A 324 19.52 -66.91 45.51
CA ASP A 324 19.02 -67.21 46.86
C ASP A 324 19.99 -67.75 47.93
N TRP A 325 19.99 -67.08 49.09
CA TRP A 325 19.71 -67.68 50.41
C TRP A 325 19.04 -66.65 51.34
#